data_AF-A0A972BW60-F1
#
_entry.id   AF-A0A972BW60-F1
#
_cell.length_a   1.000
_cell.length_b   1.000
_cell.length_c   1.000
_cell.angle_alpha   90.00
_cell.angle_beta   90.00
_cell.angle_gamma   90.00
#
_symmetry.space_group_name_H-M   'P 1'
#
loop_
_entity.id
_entity.type
_entity.pdbx_description
1 polymer ?
#
loop_
_entity_poly.entity_id
_entity_poly.type
_entity_poly.pdbx_seq_one_letter_code
_entity_poly.pdbx_strand_id
1 'polypeptide(L)'
;MGSQLREESVGTENANRMYTEEEDQKILAKWWNKKLRPELARELGRSEAALAQRFYAILKKKGIDPKAYRAKMKEQSAKRHLQPTMQASGTGWTRDEDIILWRSVKAGESFSDIAARLPGRTAEECRERYEALQQANAGADVAVQTPEASRIGAQNASEAAGSVIGTKQAVQGPSEGSQTGNMQDGQSEDSGDFLDVLRRFPQQAETLSHRMDDIETDMQYIKGSLQFSLEHLAQGLQNVANYLVGQEQDFTAFEKIRQENQALRSQLAELKQRMENEKKELRKVYNELEFWLGEFLEMRKIEKVANLGELIPKLKYSYDKFGVLLQIEKEA
;
A
#
# COMPACT_ATOMS: atom_id res chain seq x y z
N MET A 1 -4.52 13.90 61.29
CA MET A 1 -5.75 13.23 60.81
C MET A 1 -5.58 12.95 59.33
N GLY A 2 -4.89 11.85 59.00
CA GLY A 2 -4.65 11.43 57.62
C GLY A 2 -5.90 10.79 57.04
N SER A 3 -6.35 11.28 55.89
CA SER A 3 -7.36 10.60 55.08
C SER A 3 -6.64 9.78 54.02
N GLN A 4 -6.43 8.50 54.33
CA GLN A 4 -6.04 7.49 53.36
C GLN A 4 -7.23 7.23 52.43
N LEU A 5 -7.03 7.53 51.16
CA LEU A 5 -7.87 7.05 50.06
C LEU A 5 -7.81 5.52 50.09
N ARG A 6 -8.97 4.89 50.36
CA ARG A 6 -9.14 3.45 50.22
C ARG A 6 -9.03 3.11 48.74
N GLU A 7 -7.98 2.37 48.38
CA GLU A 7 -7.99 1.53 47.19
C GLU A 7 -9.07 0.47 47.39
N GLU A 8 -10.21 0.64 46.73
CA GLU A 8 -11.24 -0.40 46.68
C GLU A 8 -10.72 -1.57 45.84
N SER A 9 -10.62 -2.72 46.48
CA SER A 9 -10.20 -3.99 45.88
C SER A 9 -11.23 -4.46 44.84
N VAL A 10 -11.01 -4.09 43.58
CA VAL A 10 -11.78 -4.60 42.42
C VAL A 10 -11.31 -6.02 42.10
N GLY A 11 -11.75 -6.99 42.89
CA GLY A 11 -11.35 -8.37 42.69
C GLY A 11 -12.12 -9.31 43.56
N THR A 12 -13.40 -9.56 43.20
CA THR A 12 -14.13 -10.84 43.38
C THR A 12 -15.65 -10.71 43.20
N GLU A 13 -16.24 -9.51 43.24
CA GLU A 13 -17.71 -9.35 43.26
C GLU A 13 -18.41 -9.63 41.91
N ASN A 14 -17.69 -9.65 40.78
CA ASN A 14 -18.31 -9.70 39.45
C ASN A 14 -18.58 -11.13 38.91
N ALA A 15 -18.18 -12.18 39.64
CA ALA A 15 -18.31 -13.56 39.17
C ALA A 15 -19.77 -14.06 39.07
N ASN A 16 -20.70 -13.40 39.78
CA ASN A 16 -22.12 -13.76 39.82
C ASN A 16 -23.06 -12.76 39.14
N ARG A 17 -22.50 -11.78 38.39
CA ARG A 17 -23.27 -10.80 37.63
C ARG A 17 -23.76 -11.41 36.32
N MET A 18 -25.08 -11.49 36.17
CA MET A 18 -25.75 -11.96 34.95
C MET A 18 -25.25 -11.17 33.73
N TYR A 19 -24.91 -11.87 32.65
CA TYR A 19 -24.37 -11.24 31.44
C TYR A 19 -25.32 -10.18 30.89
N THR A 20 -24.80 -8.97 30.65
CA THR A 20 -25.57 -7.89 30.02
C THR A 20 -25.63 -8.04 28.50
N GLU A 21 -26.56 -7.34 27.85
CA GLU A 21 -26.68 -7.38 26.39
C GLU A 21 -25.42 -6.83 25.69
N GLU A 22 -24.74 -5.85 26.31
CA GLU A 22 -23.47 -5.31 25.82
C GLU A 22 -22.35 -6.35 25.88
N GLU A 23 -22.29 -7.13 26.96
CA GLU A 23 -21.34 -8.23 27.11
C GLU A 23 -21.62 -9.32 26.08
N ASP A 24 -22.89 -9.65 25.84
CA ASP A 24 -23.31 -10.59 24.80
C ASP A 24 -22.90 -10.14 23.39
N GLN A 25 -23.02 -8.83 23.10
CA GLN A 25 -22.56 -8.25 21.84
C GLN A 25 -21.04 -8.37 21.68
N LYS A 26 -20.27 -8.06 22.73
CA LYS A 26 -18.80 -8.21 22.74
C LYS A 26 -18.38 -9.66 22.53
N ILE A 27 -19.05 -10.60 23.19
CA ILE A 27 -18.81 -12.04 23.03
C ILE A 27 -19.07 -12.45 21.58
N LEU A 28 -20.23 -12.10 21.00
CA LEU A 28 -20.53 -12.40 19.60
C LEU A 28 -19.52 -11.79 18.63
N ALA A 29 -19.04 -10.57 18.88
CA ALA A 29 -18.14 -9.84 18.00
C ALA A 29 -16.70 -10.37 18.02
N LYS A 30 -16.19 -10.81 19.17
CA LYS A 30 -14.76 -11.19 19.34
C LYS A 30 -14.54 -12.70 19.46
N TRP A 31 -15.50 -13.48 19.99
CA TRP A 31 -15.29 -14.89 20.34
C TRP A 31 -15.04 -15.84 19.15
N TRP A 32 -15.54 -15.47 17.96
CA TRP A 32 -15.33 -16.26 16.74
C TRP A 32 -13.85 -16.33 16.34
N ASN A 33 -13.03 -15.34 16.72
CA ASN A 33 -11.60 -15.32 16.49
C ASN A 33 -10.84 -15.85 17.72
N LYS A 34 -10.06 -16.93 17.54
CA LYS A 34 -9.30 -17.57 18.63
C LYS A 34 -8.28 -16.63 19.28
N LYS A 35 -7.69 -15.70 18.51
CA LYS A 35 -6.65 -14.76 19.00
C LYS A 35 -7.19 -13.72 19.99
N LEU A 36 -8.47 -13.35 19.87
CA LEU A 36 -9.09 -12.29 20.67
C LEU A 36 -9.74 -12.80 21.97
N ARG A 37 -9.78 -14.12 22.18
CA ARG A 37 -10.38 -14.74 23.37
C ARG A 37 -9.69 -14.39 24.69
N PRO A 38 -8.35 -14.43 24.81
CA PRO A 38 -7.69 -14.09 26.08
C PRO A 38 -7.88 -12.61 26.43
N GLU A 39 -7.84 -11.73 25.43
CA GLU A 39 -8.11 -10.30 25.62
C GLU A 39 -9.55 -10.04 26.04
N LEU A 40 -10.52 -10.73 25.43
CA LEU A 40 -11.94 -10.62 25.79
C LEU A 40 -12.22 -11.14 27.21
N ALA A 41 -11.58 -12.23 27.62
CA ALA A 41 -11.67 -12.76 28.98
C ALA A 41 -11.17 -11.76 30.02
N ARG A 42 -10.04 -11.10 29.72
CA ARG A 42 -9.49 -10.02 30.54
C ARG A 42 -10.40 -8.80 30.57
N GLU A 43 -10.96 -8.39 29.44
CA GLU A 43 -11.86 -7.22 29.32
C GLU A 43 -13.16 -7.41 30.10
N LEU A 44 -13.73 -8.62 30.08
CA LEU A 44 -14.99 -8.95 30.76
C LEU A 44 -14.80 -9.44 32.19
N GLY A 45 -13.56 -9.61 32.65
CA GLY A 45 -13.23 -10.13 33.98
C GLY A 45 -13.80 -11.53 34.24
N ARG A 46 -13.94 -12.36 33.20
CA ARG A 46 -14.54 -13.71 33.29
C ARG A 46 -13.65 -14.75 32.62
N SER A 47 -13.77 -16.01 33.05
CA SER A 47 -12.99 -17.10 32.46
C SER A 47 -13.41 -17.37 31.02
N GLU A 48 -12.45 -17.80 30.19
CA GLU A 48 -12.74 -18.21 28.82
C GLU A 48 -13.82 -19.30 28.75
N ALA A 49 -13.85 -20.22 29.72
CA ALA A 49 -14.88 -21.24 29.81
C ALA A 49 -16.29 -20.63 30.00
N ALA A 50 -16.43 -19.62 30.86
CA ALA A 50 -17.70 -18.94 31.07
C ALA A 50 -18.17 -18.19 29.82
N LEU A 51 -17.25 -17.53 29.10
CA LEU A 51 -17.54 -16.86 27.84
C LEU A 51 -17.91 -17.84 26.73
N ALA A 52 -17.26 -19.01 26.68
CA ALA A 52 -17.61 -20.07 25.75
C ALA A 52 -19.04 -20.57 25.95
N GLN A 53 -19.40 -20.87 27.20
CA GLN A 53 -20.75 -21.30 27.57
C GLN A 53 -21.78 -20.23 27.19
N ARG A 54 -21.50 -18.96 27.50
CA ARG A 54 -22.39 -17.86 27.14
C ARG A 54 -22.54 -17.70 25.62
N PHE A 55 -21.46 -17.80 24.85
CA PHE A 55 -21.50 -17.74 23.39
C PHE A 55 -22.42 -18.81 22.79
N TYR A 56 -22.29 -20.07 23.22
CA TYR A 56 -23.16 -21.15 22.73
C TYR A 56 -24.61 -20.97 23.18
N ALA A 57 -24.85 -20.47 24.39
CA ALA A 57 -26.21 -20.15 24.87
C ALA A 57 -26.87 -19.04 24.04
N ILE A 58 -26.13 -17.99 23.68
CA ILE A 58 -26.63 -16.90 22.82
C ILE A 58 -26.97 -17.45 21.42
N LEU A 59 -26.10 -18.26 20.84
CA LEU A 59 -26.35 -18.85 19.52
C LEU A 59 -27.55 -19.80 19.52
N LYS A 60 -27.71 -20.60 20.58
CA LYS A 60 -28.88 -21.47 20.77
C LYS A 60 -30.17 -20.66 20.87
N LYS A 61 -30.18 -19.54 21.61
CA LYS A 61 -31.32 -18.61 21.68
C LYS A 61 -31.65 -17.98 20.32
N LYS A 62 -30.64 -17.75 19.48
CA LYS A 62 -30.79 -17.19 18.12
C LYS A 62 -31.06 -18.24 17.03
N GLY A 63 -31.03 -19.53 17.35
CA GLY A 63 -31.22 -20.61 16.38
C GLY A 63 -30.12 -20.73 15.32
N ILE A 64 -28.91 -20.22 15.59
CA ILE A 64 -27.80 -20.22 14.63
C ILE A 64 -26.79 -21.31 15.00
N ASP A 65 -26.42 -22.16 14.04
CA ASP A 65 -25.34 -23.13 14.22
C ASP A 65 -23.99 -22.41 14.44
N PRO A 66 -23.21 -22.75 15.50
CA PRO A 66 -21.87 -22.21 15.72
C PRO A 66 -20.92 -22.30 14.52
N LYS A 67 -21.04 -23.33 13.67
CA LYS A 67 -20.20 -23.45 12.46
C LYS A 67 -20.60 -22.42 11.42
N ALA A 68 -21.91 -22.28 11.16
CA ALA A 68 -22.46 -21.28 10.25
C ALA A 68 -22.14 -19.84 10.71
N TYR A 69 -22.21 -19.55 12.02
CA TYR A 69 -21.88 -18.24 12.57
C TYR A 69 -20.43 -17.83 12.29
N ARG A 70 -19.48 -18.76 12.51
CA ARG A 70 -18.05 -18.51 12.24
C ARG A 70 -17.78 -18.31 10.76
N ALA A 71 -18.43 -19.08 9.89
CA ALA A 71 -18.33 -18.92 8.45
C ALA A 71 -18.82 -17.53 8.00
N LYS A 72 -20.01 -17.12 8.48
CA LYS A 72 -20.60 -15.80 8.21
C LYS A 72 -19.68 -14.65 8.67
N MET A 73 -19.10 -14.74 9.87
CA MET A 73 -18.19 -13.73 10.38
C MET A 73 -16.88 -13.66 9.57
N LYS A 74 -16.34 -14.81 9.16
CA LYS A 74 -15.15 -14.88 8.29
C LYS A 74 -15.42 -14.24 6.92
N GLU A 75 -16.58 -14.51 6.35
CA GLU A 75 -17.03 -13.93 5.08
C GLU A 75 -17.25 -12.41 5.20
N GLN A 76 -17.87 -11.93 6.28
CA GLN A 76 -18.03 -10.49 6.52
C GLN A 76 -16.69 -9.78 6.71
N SER A 77 -15.74 -10.41 7.42
CA SER A 77 -14.38 -9.88 7.57
C SER A 77 -13.65 -9.82 6.23
N ALA A 78 -13.78 -10.86 5.39
CA ALA A 78 -13.20 -10.87 4.05
C ALA A 78 -13.84 -9.80 3.15
N LYS A 79 -15.17 -9.65 3.19
CA LYS A 79 -15.89 -8.60 2.43
C LYS A 79 -15.51 -7.20 2.88
N ARG A 80 -15.31 -6.94 4.17
CA ARG A 80 -14.78 -5.66 4.68
C ARG A 80 -13.37 -5.36 4.17
N HIS A 81 -12.55 -6.38 3.99
CA HIS A 81 -11.20 -6.25 3.45
C HIS A 81 -11.16 -6.10 1.92
N LEU A 82 -12.27 -6.39 1.24
CA LEU A 82 -12.44 -6.29 -0.21
C LEU A 82 -13.27 -5.07 -0.64
N GLN A 83 -13.81 -4.32 0.31
CA GLN A 83 -14.42 -3.02 0.04
C GLN A 83 -13.35 -1.94 0.20
N PRO A 84 -13.09 -1.09 -0.81
CA PRO A 84 -12.43 0.19 -0.59
C PRO A 84 -13.29 0.95 0.42
N THR A 85 -12.85 1.00 1.67
CA THR A 85 -13.64 1.62 2.71
C THR A 85 -13.60 3.12 2.47
N MET A 86 -14.70 3.70 1.99
CA MET A 86 -14.98 5.11 2.24
C MET A 86 -15.21 5.24 3.75
N GLN A 87 -14.13 5.36 4.51
CA GLN A 87 -14.17 5.51 5.97
C GLN A 87 -14.61 6.94 6.28
N ALA A 88 -15.84 7.07 6.75
CA ALA A 88 -16.32 8.27 7.40
C ALA A 88 -15.53 8.51 8.71
N SER A 89 -14.95 9.70 8.79
CA SER A 89 -14.70 10.51 10.00
C SER A 89 -14.29 9.77 11.28
N GLY A 90 -12.98 9.78 11.58
CA GLY A 90 -12.46 9.51 12.92
C GLY A 90 -11.21 8.62 13.00
N THR A 91 -10.74 8.09 11.86
CA THR A 91 -9.52 7.28 11.81
C THR A 91 -8.44 8.05 11.06
N GLY A 92 -7.18 7.94 11.50
CA GLY A 92 -6.06 8.75 11.01
C GLY A 92 -5.91 8.75 9.48
N TRP A 93 -5.25 9.77 8.96
CA TRP A 93 -4.96 9.94 7.53
C TRP A 93 -4.39 8.67 6.90
N THR A 94 -5.06 8.19 5.85
CA THR A 94 -4.64 7.04 5.06
C THR A 94 -3.68 7.45 3.96
N ARG A 95 -2.87 6.50 3.48
CA ARG A 95 -1.93 6.73 2.38
C ARG A 95 -2.64 7.19 1.09
N ASP A 96 -3.85 6.69 0.84
CA ASP A 96 -4.62 7.06 -0.34
C ASP A 96 -5.15 8.50 -0.24
N GLU A 97 -5.62 8.91 0.95
CA GLU A 97 -5.99 10.31 1.22
C GLU A 97 -4.78 11.25 1.05
N ASP A 98 -3.59 10.86 1.53
CA ASP A 98 -2.36 11.64 1.36
C ASP A 98 -1.96 11.78 -0.12
N ILE A 99 -2.10 10.72 -0.92
CA ILE A 99 -1.82 10.74 -2.37
C ILE A 99 -2.79 11.68 -3.10
N ILE A 100 -4.09 11.60 -2.79
CA ILE A 100 -5.12 12.46 -3.37
C ILE A 100 -4.83 13.91 -2.99
N LEU A 101 -4.59 14.19 -1.71
CA LEU A 101 -4.25 15.52 -1.21
C LEU A 101 -3.01 16.08 -1.90
N TRP A 102 -1.91 15.33 -1.95
CA TRP A 102 -0.64 15.78 -2.54
C TRP A 102 -0.77 16.07 -4.04
N ARG A 103 -1.42 15.18 -4.79
CA ARG A 103 -1.61 15.34 -6.24
C ARG A 103 -2.50 16.53 -6.56
N SER A 104 -3.61 16.69 -5.85
CA SER A 104 -4.57 17.76 -6.11
C SER A 104 -4.00 19.13 -5.78
N VAL A 105 -3.24 19.27 -4.68
CA VAL A 105 -2.55 20.53 -4.37
C VAL A 105 -1.47 20.84 -5.41
N LYS A 106 -0.70 19.83 -5.87
CA LYS A 106 0.28 20.01 -6.95
C LYS A 106 -0.37 20.39 -8.29
N ALA A 107 -1.62 19.99 -8.52
CA ALA A 107 -2.41 20.39 -9.68
C ALA A 107 -3.01 21.81 -9.54
N GLY A 108 -2.85 22.47 -8.39
CA GLY A 108 -3.35 23.82 -8.13
C GLY A 108 -4.80 23.90 -7.66
N GLU A 109 -5.39 22.78 -7.20
CA GLU A 109 -6.76 22.77 -6.68
C GLU A 109 -6.86 23.40 -5.28
N SER A 110 -8.02 23.98 -4.96
CA SER A 110 -8.27 24.56 -3.64
C SER A 110 -8.51 23.47 -2.59
N PHE A 111 -8.10 23.70 -1.34
CA PHE A 111 -8.33 22.75 -0.24
C PHE A 111 -9.83 22.46 0.02
N SER A 112 -10.72 23.39 -0.36
CA SER A 112 -12.17 23.20 -0.26
C SER A 112 -12.66 22.14 -1.26
N ASP A 113 -12.14 22.17 -2.49
CA ASP A 113 -12.50 21.20 -3.53
C ASP A 113 -11.93 19.82 -3.23
N ILE A 114 -10.76 19.77 -2.62
CA ILE A 114 -10.12 18.53 -2.15
C ILE A 114 -10.92 17.92 -1.00
N ALA A 115 -11.31 18.72 -0.01
CA ALA A 115 -12.15 18.29 1.10
C ALA A 115 -13.50 17.74 0.62
N ALA A 116 -14.10 18.33 -0.43
CA ALA A 116 -15.33 17.80 -1.03
C ALA A 116 -15.16 16.39 -1.63
N ARG A 117 -13.94 16.01 -2.05
CA ARG A 117 -13.61 14.67 -2.56
C ARG A 117 -13.20 13.69 -1.45
N LEU A 118 -12.83 14.20 -0.27
CA LEU A 118 -12.43 13.41 0.89
C LEU A 118 -13.58 13.36 1.91
N PRO A 119 -14.40 12.29 1.93
CA PRO A 119 -15.60 12.23 2.75
C PRO A 119 -15.24 12.33 4.25
N GLY A 120 -15.71 13.40 4.89
CA GLY A 120 -15.50 13.63 6.32
C GLY A 120 -14.18 14.31 6.69
N ARG A 121 -13.49 14.92 5.73
CA ARG A 121 -12.35 15.82 5.97
C ARG A 121 -12.75 17.27 5.76
N THR A 122 -12.24 18.19 6.58
CA THR A 122 -12.42 19.63 6.37
C THR A 122 -11.27 20.21 5.56
N ALA A 123 -11.50 21.39 4.97
CA ALA A 123 -10.44 22.11 4.24
C ALA A 123 -9.25 22.49 5.14
N GLU A 124 -9.52 22.74 6.43
CA GLU A 124 -8.50 23.04 7.45
C GLU A 124 -7.64 21.80 7.73
N GLU A 125 -8.25 20.64 7.96
CA GLU A 125 -7.54 19.37 8.16
C GLU A 125 -6.66 19.02 6.95
N CYS A 126 -7.16 19.26 5.72
CA CYS A 126 -6.41 19.04 4.48
C CYS A 126 -5.16 19.94 4.40
N ARG A 127 -5.26 21.20 4.84
CA ARG A 127 -4.13 22.12 4.86
C ARG A 127 -3.08 21.69 5.87
N GLU A 128 -3.49 21.42 7.10
CA GLU A 128 -2.60 20.94 8.17
C GLU A 128 -1.88 19.66 7.77
N ARG A 129 -2.60 18.72 7.14
CA ARG A 129 -1.99 17.49 6.64
C ARG A 129 -1.00 17.73 5.53
N TYR A 130 -1.32 18.61 4.58
CA TYR A 130 -0.42 18.93 3.47
C TYR A 130 0.87 19.61 3.98
N GLU A 131 0.78 20.48 4.98
CA GLU A 131 1.95 21.05 5.65
C GLU A 131 2.80 19.98 6.35
N ALA A 132 2.18 19.05 7.07
CA ALA A 132 2.88 17.92 7.68
C ALA A 132 3.58 17.02 6.65
N LEU A 133 2.94 16.75 5.50
CA LEU A 133 3.54 15.99 4.41
C LEU A 133 4.71 16.75 3.76
N GLN A 134 4.62 18.08 3.64
CA GLN A 134 5.72 18.90 3.14
C GLN A 134 6.90 18.90 4.10
N GLN A 135 6.66 19.00 5.41
CA GLN A 135 7.71 18.93 6.43
C GLN A 135 8.36 17.54 6.48
N ALA A 136 7.59 16.47 6.33
CA ALA A 136 8.13 15.11 6.25
C ALA A 136 9.01 14.90 5.01
N ASN A 137 8.61 15.47 3.86
CA ASN A 137 9.39 15.42 2.63
C ASN A 137 10.62 16.35 2.66
N ALA A 138 10.53 17.50 3.34
CA ALA A 138 11.66 18.39 3.56
C ALA A 138 12.66 17.81 4.57
N GLY A 139 12.19 17.10 5.61
CA GLY A 139 13.03 16.44 6.60
C GLY A 139 13.75 15.19 6.04
N ALA A 140 13.22 14.58 4.99
CA ALA A 140 13.89 13.49 4.28
C ALA A 140 15.14 13.96 3.50
N ASP A 141 15.21 15.22 3.11
CA ASP A 141 16.39 15.84 2.47
C ASP A 141 17.42 16.37 3.48
N VAL A 142 17.09 16.48 4.77
CA VAL A 142 17.95 17.08 5.81
C VAL A 142 18.59 16.03 6.74
N ALA A 143 18.23 14.75 6.62
CA ALA A 143 18.82 13.67 7.44
C ALA A 143 20.26 13.27 7.03
N VAL A 144 20.84 13.90 6.00
CA VAL A 144 22.28 13.86 5.70
C VAL A 144 22.87 15.25 5.95
N GLN A 145 22.98 15.64 7.21
CA GLN A 145 24.09 16.45 7.76
C GLN A 145 23.89 16.66 9.26
N THR A 146 24.90 16.23 10.01
CA THR A 146 25.10 16.43 11.45
C THR A 146 25.22 17.92 11.83
N PRO A 147 24.78 18.34 13.03
CA PRO A 147 24.81 19.74 13.45
C PRO A 147 26.08 20.07 14.25
N GLU A 148 26.87 21.04 13.78
CA GLU A 148 27.87 21.73 14.61
C GLU A 148 27.98 23.21 14.21
N ALA A 149 28.13 24.06 15.22
CA ALA A 149 28.40 25.51 15.21
C ALA A 149 27.23 26.51 15.02
N SER A 150 26.66 26.89 16.19
CA SER A 150 26.51 28.27 16.70
C SER A 150 26.13 29.37 15.70
N ARG A 151 24.90 29.91 15.71
CA ARG A 151 24.35 30.86 16.71
C ARG A 151 25.37 31.87 17.27
N ILE A 152 25.57 32.96 16.54
CA ILE A 152 25.73 34.30 17.12
C ILE A 152 24.79 35.22 16.33
N GLY A 153 23.90 35.92 17.03
CA GLY A 153 22.93 36.83 16.44
C GLY A 153 23.43 38.26 16.33
N ALA A 154 22.71 39.07 15.55
CA ALA A 154 22.44 40.47 15.85
C ALA A 154 21.40 40.99 14.85
N GLN A 155 20.18 41.21 15.35
CA GLN A 155 19.23 42.13 14.75
C GLN A 155 19.54 43.52 15.29
N ASN A 156 19.69 44.52 14.43
CA ASN A 156 19.17 45.86 14.66
C ASN A 156 19.00 46.61 13.34
N ALA A 157 17.95 47.42 13.31
CA ALA A 157 17.35 48.08 12.17
C ALA A 157 17.85 49.53 11.98
N SER A 158 17.60 50.06 10.77
CA SER A 158 17.33 51.48 10.42
C SER A 158 18.51 52.47 10.53
N GLU A 159 18.79 53.43 9.63
CA GLU A 159 17.99 54.11 8.60
C GLU A 159 18.92 55.01 7.72
N ALA A 160 18.57 55.16 6.44
CA ALA A 160 18.66 56.35 5.55
C ALA A 160 20.00 57.13 5.34
N ALA A 161 20.36 57.68 4.16
CA ALA A 161 19.78 57.73 2.81
C ALA A 161 20.81 58.39 1.84
N GLY A 162 20.64 58.17 0.53
CA GLY A 162 21.25 58.96 -0.56
C GLY A 162 21.68 58.12 -1.76
N SER A 163 20.79 57.81 -2.72
CA SER A 163 20.72 58.44 -4.08
C SER A 163 21.93 58.05 -4.97
N VAL A 164 21.85 57.47 -6.17
CA VAL A 164 20.99 57.65 -7.36
C VAL A 164 21.25 56.45 -8.31
N ILE A 165 20.37 56.24 -9.30
CA ILE A 165 20.58 55.61 -10.63
C ILE A 165 20.00 54.20 -10.81
N GLY A 166 18.82 54.15 -11.43
CA GLY A 166 18.35 53.02 -12.22
C GLY A 166 18.00 53.49 -13.62
N THR A 167 18.92 53.31 -14.57
CA THR A 167 18.68 53.42 -16.02
C THR A 167 18.39 52.04 -16.58
N LYS A 168 17.20 51.88 -17.17
CA LYS A 168 16.88 50.78 -18.09
C LYS A 168 17.17 51.23 -19.53
N GLN A 169 18.02 50.48 -20.23
CA GLN A 169 17.87 50.02 -21.63
C GLN A 169 19.26 49.77 -22.24
N ALA A 170 19.47 48.55 -22.75
CA ALA A 170 19.68 48.31 -24.17
C ALA A 170 20.12 46.85 -24.39
N VAL A 171 19.28 46.09 -25.08
CA VAL A 171 19.70 44.94 -25.87
C VAL A 171 19.19 45.20 -27.27
N GLN A 172 20.09 45.50 -28.20
CA GLN A 172 19.92 45.27 -29.62
C GLN A 172 21.31 45.21 -30.29
N GLY A 173 21.46 44.19 -31.13
CA GLY A 173 22.68 43.85 -31.85
C GLY A 173 22.97 44.74 -33.06
N PRO A 174 23.92 44.31 -33.91
CA PRO A 174 24.73 45.18 -34.76
C PRO A 174 24.09 45.43 -36.13
N SER A 175 24.36 46.60 -36.72
CA SER A 175 24.20 46.82 -38.15
C SER A 175 25.27 47.78 -38.67
N GLU A 176 25.89 47.31 -39.75
CA GLU A 176 26.90 47.96 -40.57
C GLU A 176 26.36 49.21 -41.29
N GLY A 177 27.28 50.09 -41.69
CA GLY A 177 27.17 50.76 -42.99
C GLY A 177 27.08 52.29 -43.01
N SER A 178 28.17 52.89 -43.49
CA SER A 178 28.20 54.00 -44.47
C SER A 178 28.30 55.46 -43.98
N GLN A 179 29.54 55.96 -44.12
CA GLN A 179 29.96 57.22 -44.78
C GLN A 179 29.07 58.47 -44.68
N THR A 180 29.66 59.57 -44.20
CA THR A 180 29.90 60.80 -44.99
C THR A 180 30.94 61.65 -44.26
N GLY A 181 32.00 62.06 -44.96
CA GLY A 181 33.08 62.87 -44.39
C GLY A 181 32.76 64.36 -44.32
N ASN A 182 33.54 65.09 -43.52
CA ASN A 182 34.22 66.30 -43.99
C ASN A 182 35.40 66.62 -43.06
N MET A 183 36.55 66.91 -43.66
CA MET A 183 37.76 67.37 -42.99
C MET A 183 37.68 68.88 -42.73
N GLN A 184 38.15 69.35 -41.58
CA GLN A 184 38.78 70.68 -41.48
C GLN A 184 39.81 70.70 -40.34
N ASP A 185 41.02 71.06 -40.74
CA ASP A 185 42.12 71.71 -39.99
C ASP A 185 42.47 71.29 -38.56
N GLY A 186 43.55 70.52 -38.48
CA GLY A 186 44.84 71.09 -38.06
C GLY A 186 44.89 71.77 -36.69
N GLN A 187 45.26 70.99 -35.67
CA GLN A 187 46.25 71.41 -34.67
C GLN A 187 46.84 70.18 -33.97
N SER A 188 48.11 70.32 -33.63
CA SER A 188 49.00 69.34 -33.01
C SER A 188 48.50 68.86 -31.64
N GLU A 189 47.69 67.81 -31.59
CA GLU A 189 47.23 67.15 -30.34
C GLU A 189 47.59 65.66 -30.24
N ASP A 190 48.12 65.07 -31.31
CA ASP A 190 48.23 63.61 -31.46
C ASP A 190 49.22 62.93 -30.48
N SER A 191 50.20 63.68 -29.97
CA SER A 191 51.10 63.16 -28.94
C SER A 191 50.46 63.11 -27.55
N GLY A 192 49.52 64.00 -27.24
CA GLY A 192 48.76 63.98 -25.99
C GLY A 192 47.73 62.86 -25.99
N ASP A 193 47.05 62.69 -27.12
CA ASP A 193 46.00 61.68 -27.29
C ASP A 193 46.59 60.25 -27.33
N PHE A 194 47.72 60.06 -28.03
CA PHE A 194 48.45 58.78 -28.01
C PHE A 194 49.05 58.45 -26.63
N LEU A 195 49.61 59.45 -25.91
CA LEU A 195 50.15 59.23 -24.57
C LEU A 195 49.03 58.95 -23.55
N ASP A 196 47.85 59.54 -23.71
CA ASP A 196 46.68 59.22 -22.88
C ASP A 196 46.11 57.84 -23.19
N VAL A 197 46.12 57.40 -24.46
CA VAL A 197 45.82 56.01 -24.85
C VAL A 197 46.84 55.04 -24.25
N LEU A 198 48.15 55.35 -24.30
CA LEU A 198 49.19 54.53 -23.67
C LEU A 198 49.09 54.50 -22.15
N ARG A 199 48.58 55.56 -21.51
CA ARG A 199 48.34 55.59 -20.06
C ARG A 199 47.09 54.78 -19.66
N ARG A 200 46.09 54.71 -20.55
CA ARG A 200 44.85 53.94 -20.34
C ARG A 200 44.97 52.46 -20.72
N PHE A 201 45.89 52.12 -21.62
CA PHE A 201 46.10 50.75 -22.10
C PHE A 201 46.40 49.72 -20.98
N PRO A 202 47.24 49.99 -19.96
CA PRO A 202 47.45 49.07 -18.84
C PRO A 202 46.17 48.79 -18.05
N GLN A 203 45.37 49.82 -17.78
CA GLN A 203 44.10 49.68 -17.06
C GLN A 203 43.05 48.93 -17.90
N GLN A 204 43.04 49.14 -19.21
CA GLN A 204 42.19 48.41 -20.14
C GLN A 204 42.61 46.94 -20.28
N ALA A 205 43.91 46.65 -20.28
CA ALA A 205 44.43 45.30 -20.29
C ALA A 205 44.11 44.56 -18.97
N GLU A 206 44.20 45.25 -17.83
CA GLU A 206 43.88 44.70 -16.51
C GLU A 206 42.38 44.42 -16.34
N THR A 207 41.52 45.34 -16.78
CA THR A 207 40.07 45.11 -16.81
C THR A 207 39.66 43.99 -17.77
N LEU A 208 40.35 43.85 -18.91
CA LEU A 208 40.14 42.72 -19.81
C LEU A 208 40.62 41.40 -19.18
N SER A 209 41.74 41.41 -18.44
CA SER A 209 42.24 40.25 -17.70
C SER A 209 41.22 39.76 -16.67
N HIS A 210 40.69 40.66 -15.83
CA HIS A 210 39.66 40.30 -14.86
C HIS A 210 38.39 39.77 -15.53
N ARG A 211 37.97 40.35 -16.66
CA ARG A 211 36.85 39.80 -17.43
C ARG A 211 37.14 38.40 -18.00
N MET A 212 38.38 38.12 -18.38
CA MET A 212 38.79 36.79 -18.81
C MET A 212 38.77 35.80 -17.65
N ASP A 213 39.23 36.22 -16.46
CA ASP A 213 39.17 35.41 -15.23
C ASP A 213 37.73 35.12 -14.81
N ASP A 214 36.84 36.13 -14.86
CA ASP A 214 35.41 35.98 -14.59
C ASP A 214 34.76 34.98 -15.56
N ILE A 215 35.09 35.06 -16.86
CA ILE A 215 34.61 34.09 -17.86
C ILE A 215 35.15 32.68 -17.59
N GLU A 216 36.41 32.55 -17.16
CA GLU A 216 37.00 31.25 -16.86
C GLU A 216 36.34 30.61 -15.63
N THR A 217 36.08 31.40 -14.59
CA THR A 217 35.34 30.94 -13.40
C THR A 217 33.91 30.54 -13.72
N ASP A 218 33.19 31.33 -14.53
CA ASP A 218 31.86 30.97 -15.04
C ASP A 218 31.89 29.69 -15.87
N MET A 219 32.89 29.51 -16.74
CA MET A 219 33.03 28.31 -17.55
C MET A 219 33.30 27.06 -16.69
N GLN A 220 34.10 27.19 -15.63
CA GLN A 220 34.31 26.12 -14.66
C GLN A 220 33.03 25.77 -13.90
N TYR A 221 32.26 26.80 -13.49
CA TYR A 221 30.98 26.60 -12.81
C TYR A 221 29.96 25.87 -13.71
N ILE A 222 29.80 26.32 -14.96
CA ILE A 222 28.91 25.69 -15.93
C ILE A 222 29.35 24.25 -16.20
N LYS A 223 30.66 24.00 -16.36
CA LYS A 223 31.19 22.65 -16.55
C LYS A 223 30.86 21.74 -15.37
N GLY A 224 31.05 22.22 -14.14
CA GLY A 224 30.71 21.47 -12.93
C GLY A 224 29.21 21.20 -12.82
N SER A 225 28.37 22.22 -13.08
CA SER A 225 26.91 22.09 -13.08
C SER A 225 26.40 21.11 -14.14
N LEU A 226 26.98 21.16 -15.34
CA LEU A 226 26.63 20.25 -16.43
C LEU A 226 27.07 18.82 -16.11
N GLN A 227 28.29 18.64 -15.57
CA GLN A 227 28.78 17.33 -15.16
C GLN A 227 27.90 16.73 -14.05
N PHE A 228 27.53 17.53 -13.05
CA PHE A 228 26.60 17.13 -11.99
C PHE A 228 25.24 16.71 -12.58
N SER A 229 24.68 17.52 -13.47
CA SER A 229 23.39 17.23 -14.10
C SER A 229 23.43 15.96 -14.94
N LEU A 230 24.51 15.73 -15.69
CA LEU A 230 24.71 14.52 -16.49
C LEU A 230 24.86 13.27 -15.63
N GLU A 231 25.58 13.36 -14.51
CA GLU A 231 25.75 12.25 -13.58
C GLU A 231 24.42 11.87 -12.92
N HIS A 232 23.62 12.86 -12.51
CA HIS A 232 22.28 12.62 -11.97
C HIS A 232 21.32 12.04 -13.01
N LEU A 233 21.41 12.50 -14.26
CA LEU A 233 20.63 11.94 -15.36
C LEU A 233 21.02 10.48 -15.63
N ALA A 234 22.32 10.17 -15.66
CA ALA A 234 22.81 8.80 -15.85
C ALA A 234 22.35 7.88 -14.71
N GLN A 235 22.45 8.34 -13.46
CA GLN A 235 21.95 7.63 -12.29
C GLN A 235 20.43 7.37 -12.40
N GLY A 236 19.67 8.40 -12.81
CA GLY A 236 18.23 8.31 -13.03
C GLY A 236 17.86 7.28 -14.10
N LEU A 237 18.55 7.31 -15.24
CA LEU A 237 18.37 6.33 -16.33
C LEU A 237 18.71 4.91 -15.88
N GLN A 238 19.78 4.73 -15.10
CA GLN A 238 20.15 3.41 -14.56
C GLN A 238 19.08 2.87 -13.59
N ASN A 239 18.51 3.73 -12.74
CA ASN A 239 17.42 3.36 -11.84
C ASN A 239 16.16 2.94 -12.61
N VAL A 240 15.82 3.68 -13.67
CA VAL A 240 14.70 3.33 -14.57
C VAL A 240 14.96 1.99 -15.27
N ALA A 241 16.17 1.77 -15.78
CA ALA A 241 16.55 0.50 -16.40
C ALA A 241 16.42 -0.68 -15.41
N ASN A 242 16.92 -0.53 -14.19
CA ASN A 242 16.79 -1.54 -13.15
C ASN A 242 15.34 -1.81 -12.77
N TYR A 243 14.49 -0.78 -12.71
CA TYR A 243 13.06 -0.93 -12.45
C TYR A 243 12.36 -1.71 -13.58
N LEU A 244 12.66 -1.41 -14.84
CA LEU A 244 12.10 -2.11 -15.98
C LEU A 244 12.50 -3.59 -16.01
N VAL A 245 13.76 -3.90 -15.74
CA VAL A 245 14.24 -5.29 -15.63
C VAL A 245 13.57 -6.03 -14.47
N GLY A 246 13.41 -5.38 -13.32
CA GLY A 246 12.66 -5.94 -12.19
C GLY A 246 11.19 -6.22 -12.56
N GLN A 247 10.56 -5.31 -13.31
CA GLN A 247 9.19 -5.45 -13.76
C GLN A 247 9.02 -6.61 -14.77
N GLU A 248 9.99 -6.85 -15.65
CA GLU A 248 10.00 -8.03 -16.52
C GLU A 248 10.12 -9.33 -15.72
N GLN A 249 10.96 -9.37 -14.69
CA GLN A 249 11.07 -10.51 -13.79
C GLN A 249 9.75 -10.77 -13.05
N ASP A 250 9.10 -9.72 -12.55
CA ASP A 250 7.78 -9.83 -11.91
C ASP A 250 6.72 -10.35 -12.88
N PHE A 251 6.73 -9.88 -14.13
CA PHE A 251 5.81 -10.34 -15.16
C PHE A 251 6.01 -11.83 -15.47
N THR A 252 7.26 -12.28 -15.62
CA THR A 252 7.55 -13.71 -15.86
C THR A 252 7.18 -14.59 -14.68
N ALA A 253 7.42 -14.14 -13.44
CA ALA A 253 6.98 -14.84 -12.23
C ALA A 253 5.44 -14.92 -12.15
N PHE A 254 4.75 -13.83 -12.46
CA PHE A 254 3.29 -13.80 -12.52
C PHE A 254 2.74 -14.74 -13.60
N GLU A 255 3.33 -14.76 -14.79
CA GLU A 255 2.95 -15.66 -15.88
C GLU A 255 3.11 -17.13 -15.46
N LYS A 256 4.22 -17.48 -14.81
CA LYS A 256 4.45 -18.83 -14.27
C LYS A 256 3.40 -19.21 -13.22
N ILE A 257 3.14 -18.34 -12.24
CA ILE A 257 2.11 -18.57 -11.20
C ILE A 257 0.73 -18.72 -11.84
N ARG A 258 0.41 -17.94 -12.88
CA ARG A 258 -0.85 -18.04 -13.62
C ARG A 258 -0.98 -19.40 -14.31
N GLN A 259 0.08 -19.87 -14.97
CA GLN A 259 0.11 -21.18 -15.62
C GLN A 259 -0.05 -22.32 -14.60
N GLU A 260 0.68 -22.27 -13.48
CA GLU A 260 0.55 -23.24 -12.38
C GLU A 260 -0.87 -23.25 -11.81
N ASN A 261 -1.47 -22.07 -11.58
CA ASN A 261 -2.86 -21.99 -11.13
C ASN A 261 -3.85 -22.57 -12.13
N GLN A 262 -3.61 -22.39 -13.44
CA GLN A 262 -4.44 -22.98 -14.47
C GLN A 262 -4.31 -24.50 -14.48
N ALA A 263 -3.09 -25.03 -14.36
CA ALA A 263 -2.83 -26.47 -14.27
C ALA A 263 -3.45 -27.10 -13.02
N LEU A 264 -3.34 -26.45 -11.87
CA LEU A 264 -3.99 -26.91 -10.63
C LEU A 264 -5.52 -26.91 -10.77
N ARG A 265 -6.10 -25.90 -11.42
CA ARG A 265 -7.54 -25.87 -11.70
C ARG A 265 -7.98 -27.01 -12.61
N SER A 266 -7.21 -27.35 -13.64
CA SER A 266 -7.52 -28.49 -14.51
C SER A 266 -7.38 -29.82 -13.78
N GLN A 267 -6.32 -30.01 -12.98
CA GLN A 267 -6.15 -31.22 -12.15
C GLN A 267 -7.30 -31.38 -11.16
N LEU A 268 -7.72 -30.30 -10.50
CA LEU A 268 -8.83 -30.32 -9.56
C LEU A 268 -10.16 -30.63 -10.26
N ALA A 269 -10.37 -30.13 -11.48
CA ALA A 269 -11.54 -30.47 -12.30
C ALA A 269 -11.54 -31.95 -12.69
N GLU A 270 -10.40 -32.49 -13.12
CA GLU A 270 -10.25 -33.91 -13.47
C GLU A 270 -10.48 -34.81 -12.26
N LEU A 271 -9.88 -34.49 -11.11
CA LEU A 271 -10.04 -35.25 -9.88
C LEU A 271 -11.51 -35.25 -9.42
N LYS A 272 -12.18 -34.09 -9.49
CA LYS A 272 -13.63 -34.00 -9.21
C LYS A 272 -14.46 -34.89 -10.14
N GLN A 273 -14.12 -34.93 -11.43
CA GLN A 273 -14.82 -35.77 -12.38
C GLN A 273 -14.60 -37.26 -12.09
N ARG A 274 -13.36 -37.67 -11.74
CA ARG A 274 -13.06 -39.03 -11.32
C ARG A 274 -13.86 -39.44 -10.08
N MET A 275 -13.83 -38.61 -9.04
CA MET A 275 -14.62 -38.83 -7.82
C MET A 275 -16.12 -38.95 -8.10
N GLU A 276 -16.69 -38.11 -8.97
CA GLU A 276 -18.11 -38.19 -9.31
C GLU A 276 -18.44 -39.47 -10.11
N ASN A 277 -17.55 -39.91 -10.98
CA ASN A 277 -17.70 -41.17 -11.71
C ASN A 277 -17.64 -42.37 -10.77
N GLU A 278 -16.66 -42.42 -9.87
CA GLU A 278 -16.54 -43.45 -8.85
C GLU A 278 -17.77 -43.50 -7.93
N LYS A 279 -18.26 -42.33 -7.49
CA LYS A 279 -19.50 -42.24 -6.72
C LYS A 279 -20.72 -42.75 -7.49
N LYS A 280 -20.79 -42.54 -8.81
CA LYS A 280 -21.85 -43.11 -9.66
C LYS A 280 -21.72 -44.63 -9.74
N GLU A 281 -20.53 -45.16 -9.94
CA GLU A 281 -20.29 -46.62 -9.95
C GLU A 281 -20.61 -47.25 -8.59
N LEU A 282 -20.23 -46.61 -7.48
CA LEU A 282 -20.56 -47.09 -6.14
C LEU A 282 -22.07 -47.14 -5.91
N ARG A 283 -22.82 -46.13 -6.37
CA ARG A 283 -24.29 -46.13 -6.32
C ARG A 283 -24.89 -47.26 -7.16
N LYS A 284 -24.35 -47.55 -8.35
CA LYS A 284 -24.81 -48.67 -9.17
C LYS A 284 -24.61 -50.01 -8.45
N VAL A 285 -23.39 -50.25 -7.94
CA VAL A 285 -23.07 -51.48 -7.21
C VAL A 285 -23.91 -51.63 -5.94
N TYR A 286 -24.15 -50.53 -5.21
CA TYR A 286 -25.05 -50.54 -4.06
C TYR A 286 -26.47 -50.93 -4.45
N ASN A 287 -27.03 -50.35 -5.51
CA ASN A 287 -28.37 -50.67 -5.98
C ASN A 287 -28.46 -52.14 -6.47
N GLU A 288 -27.41 -52.65 -7.12
CA GLU A 288 -27.32 -54.06 -7.51
C GLU A 288 -27.33 -54.98 -6.28
N LEU A 289 -26.53 -54.66 -5.26
CA LEU A 289 -26.50 -55.41 -3.99
C LEU A 289 -27.87 -55.38 -3.30
N GLU A 290 -28.49 -54.21 -3.21
CA GLU A 290 -29.83 -54.03 -2.63
C GLU A 290 -30.88 -54.85 -3.40
N PHE A 291 -30.83 -54.85 -4.73
CA PHE A 291 -31.72 -55.65 -5.56
C PHE A 291 -31.55 -57.15 -5.30
N TRP A 292 -30.33 -57.69 -5.38
CA TRP A 292 -30.09 -59.13 -5.16
C TRP A 292 -30.39 -59.56 -3.73
N LEU A 293 -30.11 -58.72 -2.73
CA LEU A 293 -30.46 -58.98 -1.33
C LEU A 293 -31.97 -58.92 -1.11
N GLY A 294 -32.67 -57.96 -1.73
CA GLY A 294 -34.12 -57.85 -1.70
C GLY A 294 -34.81 -59.05 -2.31
N GLU A 295 -34.41 -59.42 -3.54
CA GLU A 295 -34.91 -60.62 -4.23
C GLU A 295 -34.64 -61.88 -3.39
N PHE A 296 -33.43 -61.99 -2.81
CA PHE A 296 -33.13 -63.08 -1.89
C PHE A 296 -34.03 -63.10 -0.67
N LEU A 297 -34.28 -61.97 -0.02
CA LEU A 297 -35.09 -61.92 1.20
C LEU A 297 -36.56 -62.33 0.93
N GLU A 298 -37.13 -61.91 -0.20
CA GLU A 298 -38.51 -62.19 -0.61
C GLU A 298 -38.77 -63.64 -1.03
N MET A 299 -37.74 -64.38 -1.49
CA MET A 299 -37.90 -65.78 -1.91
C MET A 299 -38.30 -66.73 -0.76
N ARG A 300 -39.12 -67.75 -1.07
CA ARG A 300 -39.45 -68.84 -0.12
C ARG A 300 -38.24 -69.74 0.12
N LYS A 301 -38.19 -70.43 1.27
CA LYS A 301 -37.04 -71.27 1.68
C LYS A 301 -36.58 -72.29 0.63
N ILE A 302 -37.49 -72.83 -0.17
CA ILE A 302 -37.19 -73.83 -1.20
C ILE A 302 -36.59 -73.17 -2.46
N GLU A 303 -37.12 -72.01 -2.86
CA GLU A 303 -36.62 -71.19 -3.98
C GLU A 303 -35.22 -70.63 -3.67
N LYS A 304 -34.96 -70.27 -2.40
CA LYS A 304 -33.63 -69.86 -1.92
C LYS A 304 -32.56 -70.90 -2.19
N VAL A 305 -32.82 -72.18 -1.89
CA VAL A 305 -31.85 -73.27 -2.03
C VAL A 305 -31.54 -73.58 -3.49
N ALA A 306 -32.51 -73.42 -4.40
CA ALA A 306 -32.30 -73.59 -5.84
C ALA A 306 -31.52 -72.43 -6.47
N ASN A 307 -31.84 -71.18 -6.10
CA ASN A 307 -31.22 -69.98 -6.68
C ASN A 307 -29.90 -69.58 -6.00
N LEU A 308 -29.55 -70.17 -4.85
CA LEU A 308 -28.29 -69.93 -4.12
C LEU A 308 -27.05 -70.19 -4.98
N GLY A 309 -27.11 -71.16 -5.89
CA GLY A 309 -26.01 -71.49 -6.82
C GLY A 309 -25.69 -70.38 -7.83
N GLU A 310 -26.70 -69.60 -8.23
CA GLU A 310 -26.53 -68.49 -9.18
C GLU A 310 -26.36 -67.13 -8.51
N LEU A 311 -26.94 -66.95 -7.32
CA LEU A 311 -26.96 -65.67 -6.60
C LEU A 311 -25.69 -65.43 -5.79
N ILE A 312 -25.07 -66.47 -5.20
CA ILE A 312 -23.81 -66.33 -4.46
C ILE A 312 -22.67 -65.77 -5.33
N PRO A 313 -22.40 -66.29 -6.54
CA PRO A 313 -21.32 -65.76 -7.37
C PRO A 313 -21.54 -64.30 -7.77
N LYS A 314 -22.78 -63.92 -8.09
CA LYS A 314 -23.14 -62.54 -8.45
C LYS A 314 -22.99 -61.59 -7.26
N LEU A 315 -23.49 -61.98 -6.09
CA LEU A 315 -23.37 -61.20 -4.85
C LEU A 315 -21.91 -61.02 -4.43
N LYS A 316 -21.12 -62.10 -4.52
CA LYS A 316 -19.67 -62.05 -4.25
C LYS A 316 -18.96 -61.10 -5.23
N TYR A 317 -19.26 -61.18 -6.52
CA TYR A 317 -18.67 -60.29 -7.53
C TYR A 317 -19.01 -58.82 -7.27
N SER A 318 -20.27 -58.50 -6.98
CA SER A 318 -20.68 -57.12 -6.64
C SER A 318 -20.05 -56.65 -5.33
N TYR A 319 -19.89 -57.53 -4.34
CA TYR A 319 -19.25 -57.21 -3.07
C TYR A 319 -17.74 -56.97 -3.22
N ASP A 320 -17.05 -57.80 -4.00
CA ASP A 320 -15.63 -57.63 -4.30
C ASP A 320 -15.40 -56.33 -5.09
N LYS A 321 -16.27 -56.03 -6.07
CA LYS A 321 -16.25 -54.76 -6.82
C LYS A 321 -16.50 -53.55 -5.91
N PHE A 322 -17.45 -53.66 -4.98
CA PHE A 322 -17.72 -52.63 -3.96
C PHE A 322 -16.51 -52.39 -3.06
N GLY A 323 -15.84 -53.47 -2.63
CA GLY A 323 -14.62 -53.41 -1.83
C GLY A 323 -13.48 -52.69 -2.53
N VAL A 324 -13.24 -52.99 -3.82
CA VAL A 324 -12.21 -52.31 -4.62
C VAL A 324 -12.51 -50.81 -4.75
N LEU A 325 -13.76 -50.43 -4.98
CA LEU A 325 -14.15 -49.00 -5.10
C LEU A 325 -14.00 -48.23 -3.77
N LEU A 326 -14.28 -48.87 -2.64
CA LEU A 326 -14.07 -48.26 -1.31
C LEU A 326 -12.59 -48.12 -0.94
N GLN A 327 -11.74 -49.03 -1.42
CA GLN A 327 -10.30 -48.95 -1.19
C GLN A 327 -9.68 -47.78 -1.97
N ILE A 328 -10.15 -47.54 -3.20
CA ILE A 328 -9.75 -46.40 -4.04
C ILE A 328 -10.12 -45.06 -3.37
N GLU A 329 -11.28 -44.97 -2.71
CA GLU A 329 -11.69 -43.77 -1.96
C GLU A 329 -10.81 -43.47 -0.72
N LYS A 330 -10.12 -44.47 -0.17
CA LYS A 330 -9.18 -44.30 0.96
C LYS A 330 -7.77 -43.89 0.52
N GLU A 331 -7.39 -44.17 -0.72
CA GLU A 331 -6.04 -43.94 -1.25
C GLU A 331 -5.93 -42.65 -2.09
N ALA A 332 -7.05 -42.02 -2.47
CA ALA A 332 -7.13 -40.74 -3.19
C ALA A 332 -7.19 -39.50 -2.28
#